data_AF-A0A094H3J6-F1
#
_entry.id   AF-A0A094H3J6-F1
#
_cell.length_a   1.000
_cell.length_b   1.000
_cell.length_c   1.000
_cell.angle_alpha   90.00
_cell.angle_beta   90.00
_cell.angle_gamma   90.00
#
_symmetry.space_group_name_H-M   'P 1'
#
loop_
_entity.id
_entity.type
_entity.pdbx_description
1 polymer ?
#
loop_
_entity_poly.entity_id
_entity_poly.type
_entity_poly.pdbx_seq_one_letter_code
_entity_poly.pdbx_strand_id
1 'polypeptide(L)'
;HAIESTLAAIPAHLSRPRFSPARTHTHLTSLLATLLTTHRLSVTSRAPLLNLALLALLAPLFTADLGIKHAEAYTRLLTTLADPAATAVRASTATPLVSATAKAKRQAGAHLPVIVGAYVKLSLDPSSRMQLAVREELKRGLWTVFSAMGAEGRKVLGEEMDRSGRDVLRGLIGEWVRFGKWKGN
;
A
#
# COMPACT_ATOMS: atom_id res chain seq x y z
N HIS A 1 2.70 22.01 -4.15
CA HIS A 1 1.94 22.70 -3.09
C HIS A 1 0.64 21.98 -2.69
N ALA A 2 -0.44 21.97 -3.49
CA ALA A 2 -1.72 21.38 -3.07
C ALA A 2 -1.63 19.86 -2.73
N ILE A 3 -1.00 19.06 -3.60
CA ILE A 3 -0.81 17.62 -3.38
C ILE A 3 0.04 17.32 -2.14
N GLU A 4 1.11 18.08 -1.91
CA GLU A 4 1.96 17.92 -0.71
C GLU A 4 1.16 18.22 0.56
N SER A 5 0.41 19.31 0.57
CA SER A 5 -0.47 19.68 1.68
C SER A 5 -1.50 18.58 1.96
N THR A 6 -2.13 18.01 0.93
CA THR A 6 -3.08 16.91 1.10
C THR A 6 -2.42 15.64 1.62
N LEU A 7 -1.26 15.25 1.11
CA LEU A 7 -0.53 14.07 1.60
C LEU A 7 -0.08 14.23 3.05
N ALA A 8 0.45 15.41 3.41
CA ALA A 8 0.86 15.73 4.77
C ALA A 8 -0.34 15.82 5.75
N ALA A 9 -1.52 16.20 5.25
CA ALA A 9 -2.73 16.29 6.06
C ALA A 9 -3.29 14.92 6.46
N ILE A 10 -3.03 13.84 5.70
CA ILE A 10 -3.58 12.50 5.97
C ILE A 10 -3.19 12.00 7.37
N PRO A 11 -1.90 11.89 7.74
CA PRO A 11 -1.52 11.49 9.09
C PRO A 11 -2.09 12.43 10.16
N ALA A 12 -2.04 13.75 9.90
CA ALA A 12 -2.52 14.76 10.84
C ALA A 12 -4.02 14.65 11.15
N HIS A 13 -4.84 14.21 10.18
CA HIS A 13 -6.29 14.05 10.38
C HIS A 13 -6.65 12.74 11.08
N LEU A 14 -5.87 11.68 10.87
CA LEU A 14 -6.06 10.41 11.59
C LEU A 14 -5.75 10.52 13.08
N SER A 15 -4.78 11.37 13.45
CA SER A 15 -4.41 11.61 14.85
C SER A 15 -5.36 12.55 15.60
N ARG A 16 -6.37 13.13 14.94
CA ARG A 16 -7.29 14.08 15.59
C ARG A 16 -8.39 13.33 16.35
N PRO A 17 -8.58 13.58 17.66
CA PRO A 17 -9.58 12.88 18.48
C PRO A 17 -11.03 13.22 18.11
N ARG A 18 -11.25 14.26 17.29
CA ARG A 18 -12.59 14.76 16.93
C ARG A 18 -13.33 13.90 15.91
N PHE A 19 -12.66 12.97 15.23
CA PHE A 19 -13.28 12.19 14.17
C PHE A 19 -13.27 10.70 14.48
N SER A 20 -14.36 10.01 14.14
CA SER A 20 -14.42 8.54 14.22
C SER A 20 -13.31 7.91 13.37
N PRO A 21 -12.41 7.09 13.96
CA PRO A 21 -11.29 6.48 13.23
C PRO A 21 -11.74 5.72 11.97
N ALA A 22 -12.87 5.01 12.06
CA ALA A 22 -13.45 4.25 10.96
C ALA A 22 -13.88 5.11 9.76
N ARG A 23 -14.63 6.18 10.02
CA ARG A 23 -15.09 7.08 8.94
C ARG A 23 -13.90 7.81 8.33
N THR A 24 -13.02 8.35 9.15
CA THR A 24 -11.83 9.09 8.69
C THR A 24 -10.93 8.23 7.83
N HIS A 25 -10.67 6.99 8.25
CA HIS A 25 -9.85 6.04 7.51
C HIS A 25 -10.38 5.80 6.09
N THR A 26 -11.67 5.48 5.96
CA THR A 26 -12.28 5.17 4.65
C THR A 26 -12.22 6.37 3.70
N HIS A 27 -12.52 7.58 4.20
CA HIS A 27 -12.50 8.79 3.37
C HIS A 27 -11.08 9.14 2.92
N LEU A 28 -10.09 9.11 3.83
CA LEU A 28 -8.71 9.42 3.50
C LEU A 28 -8.08 8.38 2.56
N THR A 29 -8.43 7.10 2.73
CA THR A 29 -8.02 6.03 1.81
C THR A 29 -8.58 6.27 0.41
N SER A 30 -9.86 6.64 0.31
CA SER A 30 -10.52 6.92 -0.97
C SER A 30 -9.97 8.19 -1.63
N LEU A 31 -9.64 9.21 -0.84
CA LEU A 31 -9.01 10.44 -1.31
C LEU A 31 -7.62 10.14 -1.90
N LEU A 32 -6.79 9.38 -1.18
CA LEU A 32 -5.46 9.01 -1.67
C LEU A 32 -5.54 8.13 -2.93
N ALA A 33 -6.49 7.20 -2.99
CA ALA A 33 -6.74 6.40 -4.19
C ALA A 33 -7.11 7.29 -5.38
N THR A 34 -8.01 8.25 -5.18
CA THR A 34 -8.42 9.22 -6.21
C THR A 34 -7.23 10.09 -6.67
N LEU A 35 -6.40 10.56 -5.74
CA LEU A 35 -5.20 11.31 -6.06
C LEU A 35 -4.19 10.48 -6.86
N LEU A 36 -4.01 9.20 -6.52
CA LEU A 36 -3.16 8.29 -7.29
C LEU A 36 -3.71 8.03 -8.68
N THR A 37 -5.04 7.95 -8.86
CA THR A 37 -5.63 7.77 -10.20
C THR A 37 -5.53 9.01 -11.07
N THR A 38 -5.67 10.21 -10.48
CA THR A 38 -5.75 11.47 -11.23
C THR A 38 -4.39 12.15 -11.40
N HIS A 39 -3.53 12.09 -10.39
CA HIS A 39 -2.26 12.82 -10.32
C HIS A 39 -1.06 11.89 -10.04
N ARG A 40 -1.10 10.65 -10.54
CA ARG A 40 -0.15 9.58 -10.22
C ARG A 40 1.31 10.02 -10.20
N LEU A 41 1.81 10.54 -11.33
CA LEU A 41 3.21 10.94 -11.49
C LEU A 41 3.63 11.95 -10.43
N SER A 42 2.70 12.85 -10.09
CA SER A 42 2.89 13.86 -9.08
C SER A 42 2.96 13.19 -7.70
N VAL A 43 1.97 12.37 -7.35
CA VAL A 43 1.92 11.72 -6.03
C VAL A 43 3.14 10.80 -5.81
N THR A 44 3.52 9.98 -6.79
CA THR A 44 4.63 9.03 -6.67
C THR A 44 6.01 9.70 -6.70
N SER A 45 6.16 10.90 -7.26
CA SER A 45 7.44 11.62 -7.18
C SER A 45 7.75 12.13 -5.77
N ARG A 46 6.75 12.20 -4.88
CA ARG A 46 6.87 12.71 -3.50
C ARG A 46 6.96 11.55 -2.51
N ALA A 47 8.01 10.75 -2.64
CA ALA A 47 8.15 9.48 -1.94
C ALA A 47 8.00 9.56 -0.40
N PRO A 48 8.61 10.51 0.32
CA PRO A 48 8.48 10.56 1.78
C PRO A 48 7.04 10.80 2.23
N LEU A 49 6.35 11.74 1.58
CA LEU A 49 4.97 12.08 1.93
C LEU A 49 3.99 10.96 1.57
N LEU A 50 4.18 10.33 0.41
CA LEU A 50 3.37 9.19 0.00
C LEU A 50 3.55 8.01 0.96
N ASN A 51 4.81 7.67 1.29
CA ASN A 51 5.10 6.59 2.23
C ASN A 51 4.46 6.88 3.60
N LEU A 52 4.62 8.09 4.14
CA LEU A 52 4.00 8.48 5.41
C LEU A 52 2.46 8.35 5.37
N ALA A 53 1.81 8.79 4.29
CA ALA A 53 0.36 8.66 4.14
C ALA A 53 -0.08 7.19 4.07
N LEU A 54 0.64 6.35 3.30
CA LEU A 54 0.35 4.92 3.17
C LEU A 54 0.50 4.17 4.49
N LEU A 55 1.54 4.50 5.26
CA LEU A 55 1.81 3.92 6.57
C LEU A 55 0.80 4.39 7.62
N ALA A 56 0.46 5.68 7.62
CA ALA A 56 -0.55 6.24 8.52
C ALA A 56 -1.93 5.61 8.28
N LEU A 57 -2.27 5.26 7.04
CA LEU A 57 -3.51 4.54 6.72
C LEU A 57 -3.44 3.04 7.03
N LEU A 58 -2.24 2.43 7.08
CA LEU A 58 -2.09 1.03 7.46
C LEU A 58 -2.27 0.83 8.97
N ALA A 59 -1.66 1.68 9.80
CA ALA A 59 -1.59 1.49 11.24
C ALA A 59 -2.96 1.33 11.95
N PRO A 60 -4.02 2.10 11.62
CA PRO A 60 -5.34 1.93 12.21
C PRO A 60 -5.98 0.56 11.97
N LEU A 61 -5.62 -0.15 10.89
CA LEU A 61 -6.11 -1.51 10.62
C LEU A 61 -5.57 -2.53 11.63
N PHE A 62 -4.48 -2.19 12.33
CA PHE A 62 -3.86 -3.01 13.36
C PHE A 62 -4.18 -2.56 14.79
N THR A 63 -4.51 -1.28 14.98
CA THR A 63 -4.56 -0.67 16.32
C THR A 63 -5.96 -0.25 16.74
N ALA A 64 -6.87 0.01 15.78
CA ALA A 64 -8.25 0.39 16.03
C ALA A 64 -9.22 -0.75 15.65
N ASP A 65 -10.46 -0.65 16.12
CA ASP A 65 -11.52 -1.60 15.77
C ASP A 65 -12.10 -1.29 14.37
N LEU A 66 -11.29 -1.56 13.35
CA LEU A 66 -11.66 -1.43 11.95
C LEU A 66 -12.07 -2.78 11.38
N GLY A 67 -13.23 -2.82 10.70
CA GLY A 67 -13.71 -4.01 10.01
C GLY A 67 -13.29 -4.11 8.54
N ILE A 68 -13.77 -5.17 7.88
CA ILE A 68 -13.42 -5.56 6.50
C ILE A 68 -13.52 -4.44 5.46
N LYS A 69 -14.53 -3.56 5.54
CA LYS A 69 -14.72 -2.45 4.59
C LYS A 69 -13.51 -1.51 4.50
N HIS A 70 -12.81 -1.31 5.62
CA HIS A 70 -11.61 -0.49 5.68
C HIS A 70 -10.42 -1.19 5.03
N ALA A 71 -10.32 -2.51 5.24
CA ALA A 71 -9.33 -3.36 4.59
C ALA A 71 -9.54 -3.37 3.06
N GLU A 72 -10.77 -3.51 2.58
CA GLU A 72 -11.11 -3.46 1.15
C GLU A 72 -10.73 -2.11 0.51
N ALA A 73 -10.95 -0.99 1.22
CA ALA A 73 -10.52 0.32 0.76
C ALA A 73 -9.00 0.40 0.64
N TYR A 74 -8.26 -0.09 1.64
CA TYR A 74 -6.81 -0.08 1.63
C TYR A 74 -6.22 -1.05 0.60
N THR A 75 -6.80 -2.24 0.44
CA THR A 75 -6.45 -3.20 -0.60
C THR A 75 -6.60 -2.58 -1.98
N ARG A 76 -7.71 -1.90 -2.27
CA ARG A 76 -7.90 -1.17 -3.55
C ARG A 76 -6.86 -0.07 -3.77
N LEU A 77 -6.47 0.63 -2.71
CA LEU A 77 -5.39 1.61 -2.75
C LEU A 77 -4.05 0.94 -3.12
N LEU A 78 -3.72 -0.19 -2.48
CA LEU A 78 -2.50 -0.96 -2.78
C LEU A 78 -2.49 -1.48 -4.21
N THR A 79 -3.60 -2.02 -4.70
CA THR A 79 -3.69 -2.51 -6.08
C THR A 79 -3.54 -1.36 -7.08
N THR A 80 -4.17 -0.22 -6.82
CA THR A 80 -4.01 0.99 -7.65
C THR A 80 -2.57 1.47 -7.66
N LEU A 81 -1.89 1.44 -6.52
CA LEU A 81 -0.47 1.81 -6.45
C LEU A 81 0.41 0.78 -7.19
N ALA A 82 0.18 -0.52 -7.01
CA ALA A 82 1.00 -1.58 -7.58
C ALA A 82 0.80 -1.77 -9.10
N ASP A 83 -0.40 -1.48 -9.63
CA ASP A 83 -0.71 -1.59 -11.06
C ASP A 83 -0.99 -0.22 -11.73
N PRO A 84 0.04 0.44 -12.26
CA PRO A 84 -0.12 1.68 -13.03
C PRO A 84 -0.83 1.52 -14.37
N ALA A 85 -0.94 0.30 -14.93
CA ALA A 85 -1.36 0.10 -16.32
C ALA A 85 -2.80 0.57 -16.54
N ALA A 86 -3.69 0.34 -15.58
CA ALA A 86 -5.09 0.81 -15.64
C ALA A 86 -5.21 2.35 -15.70
N THR A 87 -4.23 3.09 -15.15
CA THR A 87 -4.21 4.56 -15.17
C THR A 87 -3.43 5.14 -16.36
N ALA A 88 -2.43 4.42 -16.88
CA ALA A 88 -1.58 4.89 -17.97
C ALA A 88 -2.34 5.07 -19.30
N VAL A 89 -3.41 4.30 -19.52
CA VAL A 89 -4.28 4.38 -20.72
C VAL A 89 -4.91 5.77 -20.90
N ARG A 90 -5.13 6.53 -19.81
CA ARG A 90 -5.78 7.85 -19.87
C ARG A 90 -4.81 9.01 -20.20
N ALA A 91 -3.50 8.80 -20.16
CA ALA A 91 -2.50 9.88 -20.14
C ALA A 91 -1.60 9.98 -21.38
N SER A 92 -1.69 9.07 -22.36
CA SER A 92 -0.74 9.03 -23.47
C SER A 92 -1.25 9.71 -24.74
N THR A 93 -0.78 10.94 -25.00
CA THR A 93 -0.87 11.58 -26.33
C THR A 93 0.50 11.80 -26.99
N ALA A 94 1.64 11.61 -26.28
CA ALA A 94 2.96 12.02 -26.78
C ALA A 94 4.16 11.11 -26.44
N THR A 95 4.00 9.98 -25.75
CA THR A 95 5.12 9.08 -25.36
C THR A 95 4.74 7.61 -25.62
N PRO A 96 5.65 6.74 -26.12
CA PRO A 96 5.34 5.33 -26.31
C PRO A 96 4.85 4.70 -24.99
N LEU A 97 3.62 4.20 -25.01
CA LEU A 97 2.87 3.64 -23.86
C LEU A 97 3.71 2.68 -23.00
N VAL A 98 4.56 1.89 -23.64
CA VAL A 98 5.42 0.89 -23.00
C VAL A 98 6.45 1.53 -22.06
N SER A 99 7.06 2.66 -22.43
CA SER A 99 8.08 3.32 -21.61
C SER A 99 7.47 4.09 -20.42
N ALA A 100 6.32 4.73 -20.63
CA ALA A 100 5.57 5.40 -19.58
C ALA A 100 5.06 4.40 -18.52
N THR A 101 4.56 3.25 -18.97
CA THR A 101 4.11 2.17 -18.09
C THR A 101 5.26 1.56 -17.29
N ALA A 102 6.41 1.31 -17.93
CA ALA A 102 7.60 0.79 -17.24
C ALA A 102 8.13 1.77 -16.18
N LYS A 103 8.19 3.07 -16.50
CA LYS A 103 8.59 4.11 -15.55
C LYS A 103 7.63 4.19 -14.35
N ALA A 104 6.32 4.16 -14.61
CA ALA A 104 5.31 4.18 -13.57
C ALA A 104 5.36 2.93 -12.68
N LYS A 105 5.68 1.75 -13.24
CA LYS A 105 5.88 0.50 -12.48
C LYS A 105 7.11 0.60 -11.58
N ARG A 106 8.22 1.11 -12.10
CA ARG A 106 9.46 1.30 -11.31
C ARG A 106 9.24 2.30 -10.17
N GLN A 107 8.56 3.41 -10.41
CA GLN A 107 8.25 4.40 -9.37
C GLN A 107 7.32 3.81 -8.31
N ALA A 108 6.25 3.13 -8.71
CA ALA A 108 5.37 2.43 -7.79
C ALA A 108 6.14 1.42 -6.92
N GLY A 109 6.97 0.59 -7.56
CA GLY A 109 7.76 -0.44 -6.91
C GLY A 109 8.71 0.09 -5.83
N ALA A 110 9.14 1.34 -5.89
CA ALA A 110 10.00 1.95 -4.87
C ALA A 110 9.28 2.18 -3.52
N HIS A 111 7.96 2.31 -3.51
CA HIS A 111 7.17 2.55 -2.29
C HIS A 111 6.69 1.25 -1.62
N LEU A 112 6.58 0.19 -2.40
CA LEU A 112 5.97 -1.07 -2.00
C LEU A 112 6.71 -1.81 -0.85
N PRO A 113 8.05 -1.90 -0.81
CA PRO A 113 8.77 -2.56 0.27
C PRO A 113 8.46 -1.96 1.65
N VAL A 114 8.32 -0.62 1.72
CA VAL A 114 8.03 0.09 2.97
C VAL A 114 6.70 -0.34 3.58
N ILE A 115 5.68 -0.57 2.74
CA ILE A 115 4.35 -1.01 3.17
C ILE A 115 4.42 -2.43 3.75
N VAL A 116 5.10 -3.35 3.05
CA VAL A 116 5.23 -4.74 3.49
C VAL A 116 6.05 -4.80 4.79
N GLY A 117 7.15 -4.05 4.89
CA GLY A 117 7.95 -3.97 6.11
C GLY A 117 7.14 -3.48 7.30
N ALA A 118 6.31 -2.44 7.12
CA ALA A 118 5.43 -1.96 8.16
C ALA A 118 4.33 -2.97 8.53
N TYR A 119 3.72 -3.64 7.55
CA TYR A 119 2.74 -4.71 7.79
C TYR A 119 3.33 -5.82 8.67
N VAL A 120 4.55 -6.27 8.36
CA VAL A 120 5.22 -7.30 9.13
C VAL A 120 5.51 -6.83 10.55
N LYS A 121 6.05 -5.62 10.73
CA LYS A 121 6.29 -5.03 12.05
C LYS A 121 5.01 -4.92 12.88
N LEU A 122 3.93 -4.40 12.30
CA LEU A 122 2.63 -4.28 12.97
C LEU A 122 1.98 -5.63 13.25
N SER A 123 2.24 -6.65 12.43
CA SER A 123 1.75 -8.03 12.66
C SER A 123 2.43 -8.72 13.83
N LEU A 124 3.63 -8.27 14.20
CA LEU A 124 4.40 -8.77 15.34
C LEU A 124 4.12 -8.00 16.63
N ASP A 125 3.42 -6.86 16.55
CA ASP A 125 3.06 -6.06 17.72
C ASP A 125 2.05 -6.83 18.59
N PRO A 126 2.37 -7.13 19.86
CA PRO A 126 1.45 -7.83 20.76
C PRO A 126 0.15 -7.04 21.03
N SER A 127 0.16 -5.74 20.79
CA SER A 127 -1.00 -4.85 20.92
C SER A 127 -1.92 -4.88 19.71
N SER A 128 -1.59 -5.66 18.67
CA SER A 128 -2.39 -5.74 17.45
C SER A 128 -3.80 -6.25 17.75
N ARG A 129 -4.79 -5.47 17.34
CA ARG A 129 -6.23 -5.78 17.40
C ARG A 129 -6.80 -6.19 16.05
N MET A 130 -5.95 -6.52 15.07
CA MET A 130 -6.38 -6.81 13.71
C MET A 130 -7.28 -8.06 13.68
N GLN A 131 -8.51 -7.88 13.17
CA GLN A 131 -9.45 -8.97 12.97
C GLN A 131 -8.98 -9.92 11.85
N LEU A 132 -9.29 -11.23 11.96
CA LEU A 132 -8.91 -12.22 10.95
C LEU A 132 -9.43 -11.86 9.55
N ALA A 133 -10.67 -11.39 9.44
CA ALA A 133 -11.26 -10.97 8.17
C ALA A 133 -10.50 -9.79 7.52
N VAL A 134 -9.99 -8.85 8.33
CA VAL A 134 -9.15 -7.74 7.87
C VAL A 134 -7.80 -8.26 7.36
N ARG A 135 -7.18 -9.20 8.08
CA ARG A 135 -5.93 -9.83 7.67
C ARG A 135 -6.06 -10.51 6.31
N GLU A 136 -7.10 -11.31 6.12
CA GLU A 136 -7.33 -12.05 4.87
C GLU A 136 -7.63 -11.10 3.69
N GLU A 137 -8.37 -10.02 3.93
CA GLU A 137 -8.60 -9.02 2.89
C GLU A 137 -7.32 -8.24 2.54
N LEU A 138 -6.49 -7.89 3.53
CA LEU A 138 -5.20 -7.23 3.28
C LEU A 138 -4.23 -8.13 2.50
N LYS A 139 -4.26 -9.45 2.72
CA LYS A 139 -3.43 -10.40 1.95
C LYS A 139 -3.66 -10.26 0.45
N ARG A 140 -4.89 -9.99 0.01
CA ARG A 140 -5.20 -9.75 -1.41
C ARG A 140 -4.42 -8.57 -1.97
N GLY A 141 -4.36 -7.45 -1.24
CA GLY A 141 -3.56 -6.30 -1.62
C GLY A 141 -2.06 -6.61 -1.60
N LEU A 142 -1.59 -7.34 -0.58
CA LEU A 142 -0.19 -7.74 -0.46
C LEU A 142 0.27 -8.65 -1.60
N TRP A 143 -0.58 -9.52 -2.13
CA TRP A 143 -0.23 -10.35 -3.29
C TRP A 143 0.07 -9.52 -4.53
N THR A 144 -0.75 -8.51 -4.82
CA THR A 144 -0.50 -7.57 -5.94
C THR A 144 0.79 -6.80 -5.71
N VAL A 145 1.03 -6.38 -4.47
CA VAL A 145 2.26 -5.70 -4.07
C VAL A 145 3.49 -6.59 -4.27
N PHE A 146 3.44 -7.86 -3.83
CA PHE A 146 4.53 -8.81 -4.01
C PHE A 146 4.82 -9.04 -5.49
N SER A 147 3.80 -9.21 -6.32
CA SER A 147 3.97 -9.33 -7.77
C SER A 147 4.68 -8.11 -8.36
N ALA A 148 4.33 -6.89 -7.93
CA ALA A 148 4.90 -5.64 -8.45
C ALA A 148 6.31 -5.29 -7.92
N MET A 149 6.68 -5.70 -6.70
CA MET A 149 8.01 -5.43 -6.12
C MET A 149 9.17 -6.12 -6.85
N GLY A 150 8.89 -7.21 -7.58
CA GLY A 150 9.93 -8.05 -8.16
C GLY A 150 10.75 -8.81 -7.11
N ALA A 151 11.69 -9.64 -7.56
CA ALA A 151 12.51 -10.47 -6.66
C ALA A 151 13.48 -9.65 -5.82
N GLU A 152 14.11 -8.64 -6.43
CA GLU A 152 15.11 -7.82 -5.75
C GLU A 152 14.51 -7.01 -4.60
N GLY A 153 13.36 -6.37 -4.82
CA GLY A 153 12.69 -5.61 -3.76
C GLY A 153 12.27 -6.48 -2.56
N ARG A 154 11.91 -7.75 -2.80
CA ARG A 154 11.61 -8.70 -1.73
C ARG A 154 12.87 -9.16 -0.98
N LYS A 155 13.99 -9.32 -1.70
CA LYS A 155 15.28 -9.70 -1.11
C LYS A 155 15.81 -8.60 -0.18
N VAL A 156 15.90 -7.37 -0.68
CA VAL A 156 16.36 -6.20 0.10
C VAL A 156 15.49 -6.02 1.34
N LEU A 157 14.16 -6.10 1.21
CA LEU A 157 13.27 -6.03 2.36
C LEU A 157 13.59 -7.11 3.40
N GLY A 158 13.86 -8.34 2.97
CA GLY A 158 14.23 -9.44 3.86
C GLY A 158 15.54 -9.19 4.62
N GLU A 159 16.51 -8.53 4.00
CA GLU A 159 17.79 -8.16 4.61
C GLU A 159 17.62 -7.07 5.69
N GLU A 160 16.66 -6.16 5.52
CA GLU A 160 16.33 -5.12 6.50
C GLU A 160 15.57 -5.64 7.73
N MET A 161 14.95 -6.83 7.65
CA MET A 161 14.16 -7.37 8.76
C MET A 161 15.01 -8.13 9.78
N ASP A 162 14.60 -8.10 11.05
CA ASP A 162 15.12 -8.99 12.09
C ASP A 162 14.65 -10.45 11.89
N ARG A 163 15.08 -11.36 12.78
CA ARG A 163 14.77 -12.80 12.64
C ARG A 163 13.25 -13.05 12.58
N SER A 164 12.49 -12.49 13.52
CA SER A 164 11.03 -12.59 13.59
C SER A 164 10.35 -12.02 12.35
N GLY A 165 10.79 -10.86 11.88
CA GLY A 165 10.26 -10.22 10.68
C GLY A 165 10.51 -11.06 9.43
N ARG A 166 11.72 -11.64 9.29
CA ARG A 166 12.03 -12.56 8.19
C ARG A 166 11.16 -13.82 8.22
N ASP A 167 10.83 -14.33 9.40
CA ASP A 167 9.97 -15.52 9.52
C ASP A 167 8.55 -15.23 9.05
N VAL A 168 7.98 -14.10 9.47
CA VAL A 168 6.67 -13.63 8.98
C VAL A 168 6.70 -13.36 7.47
N LEU A 169 7.73 -12.66 6.98
CA LEU A 169 7.88 -12.35 5.56
C LEU A 169 7.99 -13.63 4.71
N ARG A 170 8.76 -14.63 5.15
CA ARG A 170 8.85 -15.94 4.48
C ARG A 170 7.49 -16.65 4.45
N GLY A 171 6.73 -16.60 5.54
CA GLY A 171 5.36 -17.12 5.58
C GLY A 171 4.45 -16.44 4.54
N LEU A 172 4.43 -15.11 4.51
CA LEU A 172 3.64 -14.32 3.56
C LEU A 172 4.02 -14.61 2.10
N ILE A 173 5.32 -14.69 1.80
CA ILE A 173 5.81 -15.03 0.45
C ILE A 173 5.43 -16.47 0.09
N GLY A 174 5.54 -17.40 1.04
CA GLY A 174 5.14 -18.80 0.83
C GLY A 174 3.66 -18.93 0.51
N GLU A 175 2.79 -18.25 1.26
CA GLU A 175 1.35 -18.18 0.97
C GLU A 175 1.08 -17.53 -0.39
N TRP A 176 1.77 -16.42 -0.72
CA TRP A 176 1.64 -15.77 -2.02
C TRP A 176 2.03 -16.70 -3.17
N VAL A 177 3.13 -17.43 -3.07
CA VAL A 177 3.55 -18.39 -4.12
C VAL A 177 2.50 -19.49 -4.31
N ARG A 178 1.89 -19.96 -3.22
CA ARG A 178 0.86 -21.01 -3.24
C ARG A 178 -0.48 -20.53 -3.80
N PHE A 179 -0.95 -19.35 -3.41
CA PHE A 179 -2.33 -18.91 -3.65
C PHE A 179 -2.48 -17.65 -4.52
N GLY A 180 -1.45 -16.78 -4.54
CA GLY A 180 -1.52 -15.46 -5.14
C GLY A 180 -0.80 -15.31 -6.48
N LYS A 181 0.28 -16.07 -6.71
CA LYS A 181 1.16 -15.92 -7.88
C LYS A 181 0.45 -16.11 -9.22
N TRP A 182 -0.60 -16.94 -9.27
CA TRP A 182 -1.34 -17.28 -10.49
C TRP A 182 -2.63 -16.48 -10.70
N LYS A 183 -2.96 -15.53 -9.81
CA LYS A 183 -4.21 -14.76 -9.87
C LYS A 183 -4.18 -13.52 -10.76
N GLY A 184 -3.14 -13.34 -11.59
CA GLY A 184 -3.05 -12.26 -12.56
C GLY A 184 -2.87 -12.80 -13.97
N ASN A 185 -3.96 -12.94 -14.70
CA ASN A 185 -3.99 -13.03 -16.16
C ASN A 185 -4.85 -11.89 -16.69
#